data_AF-A0A069RNV3-F1
#
_entry.id   AF-A0A069RNV3-F1
#
_cell.length_a   1.000
_cell.length_b   1.000
_cell.length_c   1.000
_cell.angle_alpha   90.00
_cell.angle_beta   90.00
_cell.angle_gamma   90.00
#
_symmetry.space_group_name_H-M   'P 1'
#
loop_
_entity.id
_entity.type
_entity.pdbx_description
1 polymer ?
#
loop_
_entity_poly.entity_id
_entity_poly.type
_entity_poly.pdbx_seq_one_letter_code
_entity_poly.pdbx_strand_id
1 'polypeptide(L)'
;MVVTNTEDLELLKKIDSVREAQKKFSKYTQEEVDEIFRRAAMAANNSRIKLAKMAAEETGMGLVEDKVIKNHFASEYIYNKYKDEKTCGIIEKDDSFGITKIAEPIGIIAAVVPTTNPTSTAIFKTLIALKTRNGMILSPHPRAKKSTI
;
A
#
# COMPACT_ATOMS: atom_id res chain seq x y z
N MET A 1 -12.92 20.97 5.04
CA MET A 1 -12.87 20.33 6.36
C MET A 1 -12.68 21.45 7.37
N VAL A 2 -13.59 21.60 8.35
CA VAL A 2 -13.46 22.63 9.39
C VAL A 2 -12.36 22.16 10.34
N VAL A 3 -11.28 22.95 10.50
CA VAL A 3 -10.19 22.62 11.42
C VAL A 3 -10.69 22.95 12.82
N THR A 4 -10.87 21.93 13.66
CA THR A 4 -11.41 22.10 15.02
C THR A 4 -10.35 21.93 16.09
N ASN A 5 -9.21 21.32 15.77
CA ASN A 5 -8.09 21.12 16.69
C ASN A 5 -6.75 21.02 15.93
N THR A 6 -5.66 20.86 16.69
CA THR A 6 -4.30 20.73 16.14
C THR A 6 -4.07 19.42 15.39
N GLU A 7 -4.76 18.34 15.75
CA GLU A 7 -4.64 17.04 15.09
C GLU A 7 -5.22 17.08 13.66
N ASP A 8 -6.34 17.78 13.47
CA ASP A 8 -6.94 18.04 12.16
C ASP A 8 -5.94 18.79 11.25
N LEU A 9 -5.23 19.76 11.82
CA LEU A 9 -4.23 20.54 11.08
C LEU A 9 -3.04 19.68 10.65
N GLU A 10 -2.55 18.80 11.53
CA GLU A 10 -1.48 17.86 11.19
C GLU A 10 -1.91 16.84 10.12
N LEU A 11 -3.15 16.35 10.21
CA LEU A 11 -3.70 15.44 9.21
C LEU A 11 -3.80 16.11 7.83
N LEU A 12 -4.29 17.35 7.77
CA LEU A 12 -4.36 18.11 6.52
C LEU A 12 -2.97 18.30 5.91
N LYS A 13 -1.96 18.67 6.71
CA LYS A 13 -0.57 18.77 6.25
C LYS A 13 -0.04 17.45 5.68
N LYS A 14 -0.36 16.31 6.31
CA LYS A 14 0.01 14.97 5.80
C LYS A 14 -0.70 14.67 4.48
N ILE A 15 -2.00 14.98 4.36
CA ILE A 15 -2.75 14.79 3.12
C ILE A 15 -2.14 15.61 1.99
N ASP A 16 -1.78 16.86 2.24
CA ASP A 16 -1.17 17.72 1.22
C ASP A 16 0.22 17.20 0.81
N SER A 17 1.04 16.76 1.77
CA SER A 17 2.33 16.12 1.48
C SER A 17 2.18 14.87 0.61
N VAL A 18 1.21 14.00 0.93
CA VAL A 18 0.93 12.79 0.14
C VAL A 18 0.40 13.15 -1.25
N ARG A 19 -0.40 14.21 -1.37
CA ARG A 19 -0.87 14.72 -2.67
C ARG A 19 0.28 15.15 -3.57
N GLU A 20 1.22 15.92 -3.02
CA GLU A 20 2.39 16.36 -3.78
C GLU A 20 3.32 15.21 -4.13
N ALA A 21 3.49 14.22 -3.25
CA ALA A 21 4.22 13.00 -3.56
C ALA A 21 3.55 12.21 -4.69
N GLN A 22 2.21 12.05 -4.64
CA GLN A 22 1.45 11.32 -5.65
C GLN A 22 1.50 12.00 -7.03
N LYS A 23 1.43 13.34 -7.09
CA LYS A 23 1.59 14.10 -8.35
C LYS A 23 2.94 13.87 -9.03
N LYS A 24 4.00 13.64 -8.25
CA LYS A 24 5.31 13.28 -8.78
C LYS A 24 5.32 11.82 -9.21
N PHE A 25 4.75 10.94 -8.39
CA PHE A 25 4.73 9.51 -8.60
C PHE A 25 3.87 9.08 -9.81
N SER A 26 2.82 9.82 -10.15
CA SER A 26 1.98 9.55 -11.32
C SER A 26 2.73 9.62 -12.65
N LYS A 27 3.86 10.33 -12.69
CA LYS A 27 4.70 10.52 -13.88
C LYS A 27 5.77 9.43 -14.07
N TYR A 28 5.88 8.50 -13.12
CA TYR A 28 6.92 7.47 -13.17
C TYR A 28 6.61 6.47 -14.28
N THR A 29 7.67 5.91 -14.87
CA THR A 29 7.55 4.86 -15.89
C THR A 29 7.18 3.52 -15.26
N GLN A 30 6.77 2.57 -16.09
CA GLN A 30 6.44 1.23 -15.62
C GLN A 30 7.64 0.57 -14.93
N GLU A 31 8.85 0.73 -15.48
CA GLU A 31 10.08 0.17 -14.95
C GLU A 31 10.44 0.75 -13.58
N GLU A 32 10.28 2.08 -13.40
CA GLU A 32 10.50 2.74 -12.11
C GLU A 32 9.50 2.27 -11.06
N VAL A 33 8.23 2.13 -11.43
CA VAL A 33 7.16 1.62 -10.55
C VAL A 33 7.43 0.17 -10.17
N ASP A 34 7.86 -0.67 -11.11
CA ASP A 34 8.13 -2.08 -10.90
C ASP A 34 9.34 -2.30 -9.98
N GLU A 35 10.37 -1.47 -10.11
CA GLU A 35 11.52 -1.50 -9.21
C GLU A 35 11.14 -1.06 -7.78
N ILE A 36 10.31 -0.02 -7.64
CA ILE A 36 9.77 0.39 -6.32
C ILE A 36 8.94 -0.74 -5.71
N PHE A 37 8.06 -1.36 -6.52
CA PHE A 37 7.20 -2.45 -6.09
C PHE A 37 8.01 -3.66 -5.62
N ARG A 38 9.04 -4.05 -6.36
CA ARG A 38 9.96 -5.14 -6.01
C ARG A 38 10.69 -4.85 -4.70
N ARG A 39 11.30 -3.68 -4.58
CA ARG A 39 12.05 -3.31 -3.37
C ARG A 39 11.16 -3.26 -2.13
N ALA A 40 9.94 -2.71 -2.26
CA ALA A 40 8.98 -2.66 -1.17
C ALA A 40 8.52 -4.07 -0.75
N ALA A 41 8.22 -4.95 -1.71
CA ALA A 41 7.81 -6.33 -1.44
C ALA A 41 8.91 -7.14 -0.73
N MET A 42 10.16 -7.02 -1.19
CA MET A 42 11.30 -7.68 -0.56
C MET A 42 11.54 -7.19 0.86
N ALA A 43 11.46 -5.87 1.11
CA ALA A 43 11.62 -5.30 2.44
C ALA A 43 10.52 -5.79 3.40
N ALA A 44 9.28 -5.88 2.93
CA ALA A 44 8.17 -6.42 3.70
C ALA A 44 8.37 -7.91 4.01
N ASN A 45 8.78 -8.71 3.02
CA ASN A 45 9.02 -10.15 3.19
C ASN A 45 10.18 -10.43 4.16
N ASN A 46 11.27 -9.65 4.09
CA ASN A 46 12.40 -9.75 5.03
C ASN A 46 12.01 -9.38 6.46
N SER A 47 11.08 -8.44 6.63
CA SER A 47 10.59 -7.98 7.93
C SER A 47 9.45 -8.82 8.50
N ARG A 48 9.02 -9.89 7.82
CA ARG A 48 7.80 -10.66 8.15
C ARG A 48 7.74 -11.15 9.60
N ILE A 49 8.87 -11.63 10.13
CA ILE A 49 8.98 -12.18 11.50
C ILE A 49 8.88 -11.07 12.53
N LYS A 50 9.60 -9.96 12.31
CA LYS A 50 9.57 -8.80 13.21
C LYS A 50 8.16 -8.23 13.29
N LEU A 51 7.53 -8.01 12.15
CA LEU A 51 6.17 -7.47 12.07
C LEU A 51 5.12 -8.42 12.68
N ALA A 52 5.28 -9.73 12.50
CA ALA A 52 4.39 -10.72 13.09
C ALA A 52 4.47 -10.72 14.63
N LYS A 53 5.68 -10.64 15.20
CA LYS A 53 5.90 -10.55 16.65
C LYS A 53 5.28 -9.27 17.22
N MET A 54 5.55 -8.11 16.60
CA MET A 54 4.95 -6.83 17.01
C MET A 54 3.42 -6.90 17.01
N ALA A 55 2.82 -7.46 15.95
CA ALA A 55 1.37 -7.59 15.84
C ALA A 55 0.78 -8.54 16.89
N ALA A 56 1.44 -9.65 17.21
CA ALA A 56 0.98 -10.56 18.25
C ALA A 56 1.08 -9.92 19.63
N GLU A 57 2.19 -9.24 19.93
CA GLU A 57 2.45 -8.58 21.21
C GLU A 57 1.48 -7.41 21.46
N GLU A 58 1.26 -6.54 20.47
CA GLU A 58 0.37 -5.39 20.64
C GLU A 58 -1.10 -5.81 20.74
N THR A 59 -1.54 -6.74 19.90
CA THR A 59 -2.97 -7.09 19.82
C THR A 59 -3.39 -8.14 20.83
N GLY A 60 -2.45 -8.97 21.31
CA GLY A 60 -2.74 -10.16 22.12
C GLY A 60 -3.52 -11.24 21.37
N MET A 61 -3.56 -11.20 20.04
CA MET A 61 -4.41 -12.06 19.21
C MET A 61 -3.62 -12.86 18.18
N GLY A 62 -3.90 -14.16 18.09
CA GLY A 62 -3.37 -15.07 17.07
C GLY A 62 -1.94 -15.54 17.32
N LEU A 63 -1.46 -16.44 16.46
CA LEU A 63 -0.12 -17.04 16.54
C LEU A 63 0.89 -16.27 15.69
N VAL A 64 2.14 -16.20 16.15
CA VAL A 64 3.21 -15.50 15.44
C VAL A 64 3.48 -16.19 14.10
N GLU A 65 3.49 -17.52 14.08
CA GLU A 65 3.73 -18.37 12.93
C GLU A 65 2.71 -18.10 11.81
N ASP A 66 1.42 -18.09 12.17
CA ASP A 66 0.33 -17.78 11.22
C ASP A 66 0.44 -16.35 10.68
N LYS A 67 0.83 -15.39 11.53
CA LYS A 67 1.05 -14.01 11.10
C LYS A 67 2.27 -13.87 10.20
N VAL A 68 3.31 -14.67 10.39
CA VAL A 68 4.47 -14.74 9.48
C VAL A 68 4.02 -15.23 8.10
N ILE A 69 3.20 -16.28 8.04
CA ILE A 69 2.65 -16.79 6.78
C ILE A 69 1.78 -15.73 6.10
N LYS A 70 0.91 -15.05 6.86
CA LYS A 70 0.08 -13.94 6.34
C LYS A 70 0.91 -12.78 5.80
N ASN A 71 1.99 -12.41 6.48
CA ASN A 71 2.90 -11.36 6.02
C ASN A 71 3.66 -11.78 4.76
N HIS A 72 4.10 -13.04 4.69
CA HIS A 72 4.72 -13.60 3.50
C HIS A 72 3.76 -13.61 2.30
N PHE A 73 2.52 -14.05 2.51
CA PHE A 73 1.47 -13.99 1.49
C PHE A 73 1.20 -12.55 1.03
N ALA A 74 1.05 -11.61 1.96
CA ALA A 74 0.79 -10.20 1.63
C ALA A 74 1.93 -9.52 0.85
N SER A 75 3.16 -10.05 0.92
CA SER A 75 4.34 -9.51 0.25
C SER A 75 4.72 -10.30 -1.00
N GLU A 76 5.29 -11.49 -0.82
CA GLU A 76 5.87 -12.31 -1.87
C GLU A 76 4.82 -12.78 -2.88
N TYR A 77 3.67 -13.26 -2.41
CA TYR A 77 2.63 -13.79 -3.29
C TYR A 77 1.97 -12.66 -4.10
N ILE A 78 1.69 -11.53 -3.46
CA ILE A 78 1.14 -10.33 -4.11
C ILE A 78 2.13 -9.78 -5.15
N TYR A 79 3.42 -9.72 -4.81
CA TYR A 79 4.44 -9.33 -5.77
C TYR A 79 4.46 -10.24 -7.00
N ASN A 80 4.54 -11.55 -6.79
CA ASN A 80 4.61 -12.50 -7.91
C ASN A 80 3.34 -12.51 -8.78
N LYS A 81 2.17 -12.22 -8.19
CA LYS A 81 0.91 -12.13 -8.94
C LYS A 81 0.85 -10.89 -9.84
N TYR A 82 1.35 -9.75 -9.38
CA TYR A 82 1.13 -8.45 -10.01
C TYR A 82 2.39 -7.84 -10.66
N LYS A 83 3.55 -8.48 -10.56
CA LYS A 83 4.83 -7.94 -11.07
C LYS A 83 4.76 -7.56 -12.55
N ASP A 84 4.12 -8.39 -13.38
CA ASP A 84 4.09 -8.22 -14.84
C ASP A 84 2.82 -7.49 -15.34
N GLU A 85 1.93 -7.09 -14.42
CA GLU A 85 0.70 -6.39 -14.79
C GLU A 85 0.98 -4.93 -15.16
N LYS A 86 0.48 -4.50 -16.33
CA LYS A 86 0.66 -3.12 -16.81
C LYS A 86 -0.28 -2.18 -16.08
N THR A 87 0.29 -1.14 -15.47
CA THR A 87 -0.45 -0.14 -14.67
C THR A 87 -0.12 1.30 -15.07
N CYS A 88 0.73 1.48 -16.09
CA CYS A 88 1.20 2.77 -16.57
C CYS A 88 0.93 2.94 -18.07
N GLY A 89 0.37 4.09 -18.45
CA GLY A 89 0.16 4.46 -19.85
C GLY A 89 -0.89 3.58 -20.54
N ILE A 90 -0.67 3.28 -21.82
CA ILE A 90 -1.59 2.47 -22.63
C ILE A 90 -1.45 1.00 -22.20
N ILE A 91 -2.53 0.44 -21.65
CA ILE A 91 -2.58 -0.95 -21.19
C ILE A 91 -3.17 -1.88 -22.25
N GLU A 92 -4.02 -1.35 -23.12
CA GLU A 92 -4.69 -2.12 -24.18
C GLU A 92 -4.98 -1.19 -25.37
N LYS A 93 -4.77 -1.70 -26.58
CA LYS A 93 -5.08 -1.01 -27.83
C LYS A 93 -5.77 -1.98 -28.77
N ASP A 94 -6.98 -1.63 -29.18
CA ASP A 94 -7.79 -2.37 -30.14
C ASP A 94 -7.98 -1.52 -31.38
N ASP A 95 -7.18 -1.81 -32.41
CA ASP A 95 -7.21 -1.08 -33.68
C ASP A 95 -8.46 -1.41 -34.51
N SER A 96 -9.14 -2.54 -34.26
CA SER A 96 -10.32 -2.96 -35.01
C SER A 96 -11.56 -2.18 -34.57
N PHE A 97 -11.71 -1.95 -33.27
CA PHE A 97 -12.79 -1.14 -32.70
C PHE A 97 -12.38 0.32 -32.44
N GLY A 98 -11.11 0.68 -32.66
CA GLY A 98 -10.58 2.03 -32.41
C GLY A 98 -10.52 2.41 -30.93
N ILE A 99 -10.39 1.42 -30.03
CA ILE A 99 -10.41 1.63 -28.57
C ILE A 99 -8.98 1.63 -28.03
N THR A 100 -8.63 2.61 -27.20
CA THR A 100 -7.37 2.64 -26.44
C THR A 100 -7.69 2.79 -24.96
N LYS A 101 -7.18 1.87 -24.12
CA LYS A 101 -7.32 1.94 -22.66
C LYS A 101 -6.03 2.46 -22.06
N ILE A 102 -6.15 3.53 -21.27
CA ILE A 102 -5.03 4.18 -20.59
C ILE A 102 -5.26 4.04 -19.08
N ALA A 103 -4.23 3.59 -18.35
CA ALA A 103 -4.27 3.48 -16.91
C ALA A 103 -3.88 4.80 -16.24
N GLU A 104 -4.79 5.33 -15.41
CA GLU A 104 -4.53 6.48 -14.55
C GLU A 104 -4.68 6.11 -13.06
N PRO A 105 -3.80 6.63 -12.18
CA PRO A 105 -3.98 6.49 -10.75
C PRO A 105 -5.21 7.25 -10.28
N ILE A 106 -5.91 6.71 -9.28
CA ILE A 106 -7.06 7.38 -8.64
C ILE A 106 -6.59 8.62 -7.85
N GLY A 107 -5.36 8.59 -7.32
CA GLY A 107 -4.78 9.66 -6.53
C GLY A 107 -4.43 9.17 -5.12
N ILE A 108 -5.14 9.67 -4.11
CA ILE A 108 -4.87 9.35 -2.70
C ILE A 108 -5.92 8.35 -2.19
N ILE A 109 -5.45 7.28 -1.58
CA ILE A 109 -6.28 6.23 -0.98
C ILE A 109 -6.29 6.38 0.54
N ALA A 110 -7.47 6.41 1.15
CA ALA A 110 -7.64 6.24 2.59
C ALA A 110 -7.81 4.76 2.93
N ALA A 111 -6.83 4.18 3.62
CA ALA A 111 -6.77 2.74 3.87
C ALA A 111 -7.04 2.43 5.35
N VAL A 112 -8.25 1.99 5.66
CA VAL A 112 -8.62 1.49 7.00
C VAL A 112 -7.99 0.12 7.24
N VAL A 113 -7.39 -0.07 8.42
CA VAL A 113 -6.67 -1.30 8.80
C VAL A 113 -7.28 -1.92 10.07
N PRO A 114 -7.71 -3.20 10.02
CA PRO A 114 -8.33 -3.88 11.17
C PRO A 114 -7.30 -4.39 12.19
N THR A 115 -7.74 -4.62 13.44
CA THR A 115 -6.90 -5.21 14.51
C THR A 115 -6.50 -6.67 14.26
N THR A 116 -7.30 -7.42 13.50
CA THR A 116 -7.06 -8.85 13.29
C THR A 116 -5.85 -9.12 12.38
N ASN A 117 -5.63 -8.26 11.39
CA ASN A 117 -4.58 -8.39 10.37
C ASN A 117 -3.88 -7.04 10.13
N PRO A 118 -3.23 -6.45 11.16
CA PRO A 118 -2.75 -5.07 11.07
C PRO A 118 -1.59 -4.93 10.06
N THR A 119 -0.60 -5.81 10.18
CA THR A 119 0.62 -5.79 9.36
C THR A 119 0.37 -6.29 7.94
N SER A 120 -0.26 -7.45 7.79
CA SER A 120 -0.52 -8.02 6.45
C SER A 120 -1.44 -7.14 5.60
N THR A 121 -2.47 -6.53 6.19
CA THR A 121 -3.34 -5.59 5.46
C THR A 121 -2.59 -4.33 5.05
N ALA A 122 -1.75 -3.77 5.94
CA ALA A 122 -0.94 -2.61 5.62
C ALA A 122 0.05 -2.90 4.49
N ILE A 123 0.75 -4.04 4.54
CA ILE A 123 1.65 -4.50 3.47
C ILE A 123 0.89 -4.64 2.15
N PHE A 124 -0.18 -5.44 2.13
CA PHE A 124 -0.96 -5.69 0.92
C PHE A 124 -1.44 -4.40 0.25
N LYS A 125 -2.10 -3.53 1.03
CA LYS A 125 -2.64 -2.26 0.52
C LYS A 125 -1.54 -1.32 0.03
N THR A 126 -0.39 -1.29 0.72
CA THR A 126 0.75 -0.47 0.31
C THR A 126 1.33 -0.94 -1.02
N LEU A 127 1.52 -2.25 -1.17
CA LEU A 127 2.11 -2.81 -2.39
C LEU A 127 1.23 -2.55 -3.61
N ILE A 128 -0.08 -2.78 -3.52
CA ILE A 128 -0.99 -2.51 -4.66
C ILE A 128 -1.14 -1.01 -4.94
N ALA A 129 -1.09 -0.14 -3.91
CA ALA A 129 -1.12 1.31 -4.10
C ALA A 129 0.14 1.80 -4.82
N LEU A 130 1.32 1.26 -4.46
CA LEU A 130 2.57 1.55 -5.14
C LEU A 130 2.56 1.09 -6.60
N LYS A 131 2.15 -0.16 -6.86
CA LYS A 131 2.08 -0.72 -8.22
C LYS A 131 1.14 0.08 -9.14
N THR A 132 0.19 0.82 -8.57
CA THR A 132 -0.80 1.62 -9.32
C THR A 132 -0.55 3.13 -9.26
N ARG A 133 0.64 3.58 -8.84
CA ARG A 133 1.03 5.01 -8.77
C ARG A 133 0.13 5.87 -7.86
N ASN A 134 -0.45 5.27 -6.83
CA ASN A 134 -1.30 5.95 -5.86
C ASN A 134 -0.52 6.37 -4.61
N GLY A 135 -0.93 7.48 -4.01
CA GLY A 135 -0.57 7.83 -2.63
C GLY A 135 -1.53 7.15 -1.67
N MET A 136 -1.11 6.88 -0.44
CA MET A 136 -1.98 6.23 0.55
C MET A 136 -1.74 6.75 1.96
N ILE A 137 -2.82 6.84 2.74
CA ILE A 137 -2.81 7.15 4.17
C ILE A 137 -3.47 5.99 4.91
N LEU A 138 -2.75 5.40 5.85
CA LEU A 138 -3.25 4.31 6.69
C LEU A 138 -4.01 4.89 7.89
N SER A 139 -5.21 4.36 8.13
CA SER A 139 -6.03 4.61 9.32
C SER A 139 -6.09 3.32 10.15
N PRO A 140 -5.19 3.16 11.13
CA PRO A 140 -5.13 1.95 11.94
C PRO A 140 -6.21 1.90 13.01
N HIS A 141 -6.69 0.70 13.32
CA HIS A 141 -7.48 0.50 14.53
C HIS A 141 -6.61 0.81 15.78
N PRO A 142 -7.14 1.51 16.81
CA PRO A 142 -6.35 1.94 17.98
C PRO A 142 -5.59 0.83 18.69
N ARG A 143 -6.19 -0.37 18.78
CA ARG A 143 -5.59 -1.57 19.40
C ARG A 143 -4.42 -2.20 18.61
N ALA A 144 -4.12 -1.72 17.41
CA ALA A 144 -3.05 -2.26 16.57
C ALA A 144 -2.23 -1.16 15.87
N LYS A 145 -2.21 0.04 16.44
CA LYS A 145 -1.64 1.24 15.83
C LYS A 145 -0.13 1.08 15.62
N LYS A 146 0.62 0.63 16.63
CA LYS A 146 2.10 0.50 16.59
C LYS A 146 2.57 -0.59 15.63
N SER A 147 1.73 -1.58 15.36
CA SER A 147 2.01 -2.65 14.40
C SER A 147 1.65 -2.24 12.98
N THR A 148 0.84 -1.20 12.79
CA THR A 148 0.35 -0.77 11.48
C THR A 148 1.17 0.39 10.89
N ILE A 149 1.58 1.36 11.71
CA ILE A 149 2.30 2.57 11.30
C ILE A 149 3.58 2.78 12.09
#